data_AF-C1LIN8-F1
#
_entry.id   AF-C1LIN8-F1
#
_cell.length_a   1.000
_cell.length_b   1.000
_cell.length_c   1.000
_cell.angle_alpha   90.00
_cell.angle_beta   90.00
_cell.angle_gamma   90.00
#
_symmetry.space_group_name_H-M   'P 1'
#
loop_
_entity.id
_entity.type
_entity.pdbx_description
1 polymer ?
#
loop_
_entity_poly.entity_id
_entity_poly.type
_entity_poly.pdbx_seq_one_letter_code
_entity_poly.pdbx_strand_id
1 'polypeptide(L)'
;MSTTEADKPSKYMEKLRELHLRVNEARKSNHVEVVEEDKRSKLPSNWEIRQKRLQWEEDDEHFKIECEKQQIDPDRMRALDVSADIADRLENRRRKKCNTDEGFSTYADASHRKYLKMTKQIKPDLVTYQKEKEKLGELAYPTADTIGLTDRKDTPEAVERLAKQIIEQG
;
A
#
# COMPACT_ATOMS: atom_id res chain seq x y z
N MET A 1 -14.41 2.04 66.83
CA MET A 1 -14.95 3.36 67.21
C MET A 1 -16.43 3.38 66.91
N SER A 2 -17.25 3.47 67.95
CA SER A 2 -18.72 3.40 67.87
C SER A 2 -19.25 4.60 67.09
N THR A 3 -19.97 4.37 65.98
CA THR A 3 -20.62 5.47 65.24
C THR A 3 -21.80 5.96 66.07
N THR A 4 -21.66 7.13 66.69
CA THR A 4 -22.77 7.79 67.39
C THR A 4 -23.86 8.13 66.37
N GLU A 5 -25.13 8.09 66.77
CA GLU A 5 -26.25 8.34 65.85
C GLU A 5 -26.24 9.74 65.23
N ALA A 6 -25.54 10.68 65.88
CA ALA A 6 -25.29 12.03 65.41
C ALA A 6 -24.32 12.13 64.21
N ASP A 7 -23.46 11.13 63.98
CA ASP A 7 -22.48 11.11 62.87
C ASP A 7 -23.03 10.50 61.57
N LYS A 8 -24.16 9.77 61.67
CA LYS A 8 -24.86 9.16 60.52
C LYS A 8 -25.23 10.17 59.42
N PRO A 9 -25.81 11.36 59.73
CA PRO A 9 -26.12 12.36 58.70
C PRO A 9 -24.87 12.94 58.04
N SER A 10 -23.77 13.15 58.78
CA SER A 10 -22.51 13.66 58.21
C SER A 10 -21.89 12.69 57.21
N LYS A 11 -21.79 11.41 57.59
CA LYS A 11 -21.26 10.34 56.72
C LYS A 11 -22.14 10.10 55.49
N TYR A 12 -23.46 10.26 55.64
CA TYR A 12 -24.39 10.21 54.51
C TYR A 12 -24.14 11.37 53.52
N MET A 13 -23.91 12.59 54.03
CA MET A 13 -23.60 13.75 53.19
C MET A 13 -22.23 13.64 52.49
N GLU A 14 -21.23 13.06 53.15
CA GLU A 14 -19.93 12.75 52.54
C GLU A 14 -20.08 11.72 51.41
N LYS A 15 -20.80 10.62 51.64
CA LYS A 15 -21.10 9.61 50.62
C LYS A 15 -21.90 10.18 49.45
N LEU A 16 -22.82 11.11 49.71
CA LEU A 16 -23.58 11.81 48.66
C LEU A 16 -22.67 12.69 47.80
N ARG A 17 -21.72 13.42 48.41
CA ARG A 17 -20.72 14.22 47.69
C ARG A 17 -19.83 13.34 46.82
N GLU A 18 -19.34 12.23 47.36
CA GLU A 18 -18.53 11.26 46.62
C GLU A 18 -19.32 10.69 45.43
N LEU A 19 -20.59 10.34 45.63
CA LEU A 19 -21.46 9.87 44.56
C LEU A 19 -21.65 10.93 43.47
N HIS A 20 -21.88 12.19 43.84
CA HIS A 20 -21.98 13.29 42.86
C HIS A 20 -20.68 13.50 42.08
N LEU A 21 -19.53 13.35 42.74
CA LEU A 21 -18.23 13.45 42.11
C LEU A 21 -18.03 12.31 41.11
N ARG A 22 -18.34 11.07 41.52
CA ARG A 22 -18.33 9.87 40.66
C ARG A 22 -19.26 9.99 39.45
N VAL A 23 -20.47 10.52 39.66
CA VAL A 23 -21.45 10.75 38.58
C VAL A 23 -20.94 11.83 37.62
N ASN A 24 -20.32 12.89 38.13
CA ASN A 24 -19.74 13.93 37.29
C ASN A 24 -18.51 13.44 36.51
N GLU A 25 -17.66 12.61 37.13
CA GLU A 25 -16.56 11.91 36.46
C GLU A 25 -17.10 11.03 35.34
N ALA A 26 -18.06 10.15 35.64
CA ALA A 26 -18.67 9.26 34.64
C ALA A 26 -19.30 10.04 33.49
N ARG A 27 -20.02 11.15 33.76
CA ARG A 27 -20.58 12.01 32.72
C ARG A 27 -19.50 12.62 31.83
N LYS A 28 -18.39 13.07 32.40
CA LYS A 28 -17.25 13.64 31.66
C LYS A 28 -16.56 12.57 30.81
N SER A 29 -16.25 11.41 31.40
CA SER A 29 -15.63 10.29 30.70
C SER A 29 -16.49 9.81 29.54
N ASN A 30 -17.78 9.60 29.76
CA ASN A 30 -18.71 9.18 28.70
C ASN A 30 -18.77 10.22 27.58
N HIS A 31 -18.77 11.52 27.91
CA HIS A 31 -18.77 12.57 26.89
C HIS A 31 -17.49 12.56 26.05
N VAL A 32 -16.33 12.37 26.70
CA VAL A 32 -15.03 12.25 26.00
C VAL A 32 -15.04 11.04 25.06
N GLU A 33 -15.49 9.88 25.54
CA GLU A 33 -15.55 8.65 24.74
C GLU A 33 -16.48 8.80 23.52
N VAL A 34 -17.66 9.38 23.69
CA VAL A 34 -18.60 9.65 22.57
C VAL A 34 -17.98 10.61 21.55
N VAL A 35 -17.28 11.64 22.02
CA VAL A 35 -16.58 12.58 21.13
C VAL A 35 -15.42 11.92 20.40
N GLU A 36 -14.69 11.01 21.04
CA GLU A 36 -13.61 10.24 20.39
C GLU A 36 -14.14 9.23 19.37
N GLU A 37 -15.24 8.56 19.67
CA GLU A 37 -15.93 7.66 18.74
C GLU A 37 -16.43 8.42 17.51
N ASP A 38 -17.06 9.59 17.69
CA ASP A 38 -17.49 10.48 16.60
C ASP A 38 -16.30 10.99 15.78
N LYS A 39 -15.15 11.27 16.40
CA LYS A 39 -13.92 11.58 15.67
C LYS A 39 -13.48 10.39 14.83
N ARG A 40 -13.39 9.18 15.42
CA ARG A 40 -12.98 7.96 14.71
C ARG A 40 -13.91 7.60 13.55
N SER A 41 -15.21 7.81 13.69
CA SER A 41 -16.18 7.54 12.62
C SER A 41 -16.07 8.54 11.46
N LYS A 42 -15.68 9.79 11.75
CA LYS A 42 -15.41 10.84 10.74
C LYS A 42 -14.06 10.70 10.04
N LEU A 43 -13.16 9.88 10.57
CA LEU A 43 -11.88 9.62 9.94
C LEU A 43 -12.07 8.78 8.65
N PRO A 44 -11.31 9.06 7.58
CA PRO A 44 -11.28 8.18 6.43
C PRO A 44 -10.83 6.77 6.83
N SER A 45 -11.43 5.73 6.24
CA SER A 45 -11.08 4.32 6.50
C SER A 45 -9.59 4.00 6.35
N ASN A 46 -8.84 4.77 5.55
CA ASN A 46 -7.40 4.61 5.37
C ASN A 46 -6.53 5.44 6.32
N TRP A 47 -7.10 6.19 7.26
CA TRP A 47 -6.36 7.11 8.12
C TRP A 47 -5.34 6.38 9.00
N GLU A 48 -5.72 5.26 9.63
CA GLU A 48 -4.82 4.47 10.48
C GLU A 48 -3.63 3.92 9.69
N ILE A 49 -3.89 3.48 8.45
CA ILE A 49 -2.85 2.99 7.55
C ILE A 49 -1.89 4.13 7.19
N ARG A 50 -2.40 5.34 6.93
CA ARG A 50 -1.55 6.52 6.67
C ARG A 50 -0.73 6.90 7.90
N GLN A 51 -1.33 6.91 9.09
CA GLN A 51 -0.63 7.21 10.33
C GLN A 51 0.47 6.20 10.62
N LYS A 52 0.18 4.90 10.50
CA LYS A 52 1.18 3.84 10.69
C LYS A 52 2.31 3.94 9.67
N ARG A 53 1.99 4.32 8.43
CA ARG A 53 3.01 4.56 7.40
C ARG A 53 3.89 5.76 7.77
N LEU A 54 3.29 6.87 8.22
CA LEU A 54 4.03 8.06 8.63
C LEU A 54 4.95 7.77 9.82
N GLN A 55 4.45 7.05 10.84
CA GLN A 55 5.25 6.59 11.98
C GLN A 55 6.43 5.73 11.52
N TRP A 56 6.20 4.79 10.59
CA TRP A 56 7.27 3.96 10.05
C TRP A 56 8.32 4.80 9.28
N GLU A 57 7.89 5.81 8.52
CA GLU A 57 8.79 6.74 7.82
C GLU A 57 9.61 7.58 8.82
N GLU A 58 8.99 8.08 9.90
CA GLU A 58 9.68 8.80 10.98
C GLU A 58 10.71 7.91 11.68
N ASP A 59 10.33 6.68 12.06
CA ASP A 59 11.21 5.71 12.68
C ASP A 59 12.39 5.34 11.76
N ASP A 60 12.14 5.18 10.45
CA ASP A 60 13.18 4.88 9.44
C ASP A 60 14.20 6.02 9.31
N GLU A 61 13.73 7.28 9.31
CA GLU A 61 14.59 8.46 9.28
C GLU A 61 15.38 8.63 10.58
N HIS A 62 14.75 8.43 11.74
CA HIS A 62 15.44 8.42 13.03
C HIS A 62 16.55 7.37 13.07
N PHE A 63 16.26 6.16 12.59
CA PHE A 63 17.24 5.09 12.48
C PHE A 63 18.43 5.49 11.60
N LYS A 64 18.19 6.05 10.40
CA LYS A 64 19.28 6.53 9.53
C LYS A 64 20.14 7.59 10.20
N ILE A 65 19.52 8.57 10.85
CA ILE A 65 20.25 9.62 11.57
C ILE A 65 21.14 9.01 12.68
N GLU A 66 20.66 7.99 13.40
CA GLU A 66 21.46 7.27 14.39
C GLU A 66 22.61 6.49 13.77
N CYS A 67 22.39 5.82 12.63
CA CYS A 67 23.43 5.16 11.85
C CYS A 67 24.53 6.14 11.42
N GLU A 68 24.13 7.31 10.89
CA GLU A 68 25.03 8.36 10.43
C GLU A 68 25.86 8.94 11.58
N LYS A 69 25.25 9.18 12.75
CA LYS A 69 25.97 9.61 13.96
C LYS A 69 27.03 8.60 14.40
N GLN A 70 26.75 7.31 14.23
CA GLN A 70 27.67 6.22 14.56
C GLN A 70 28.65 5.90 13.43
N GLN A 71 28.52 6.54 12.25
CA GLN A 71 29.28 6.24 11.02
C GLN A 71 29.15 4.78 10.56
N ILE A 72 27.97 4.18 10.76
CA ILE A 72 27.64 2.81 10.35
C ILE A 72 26.71 2.87 9.13
N ASP A 73 26.88 1.94 8.21
CA ASP A 73 25.97 1.75 7.07
C ASP A 73 24.57 1.28 7.57
N PRO A 74 23.50 2.04 7.30
CA PRO A 74 22.14 1.72 7.77
C PRO A 74 21.63 0.39 7.23
N ASP A 75 21.97 0.01 6.00
CA ASP A 75 21.50 -1.25 5.41
C ASP A 75 22.15 -2.44 6.11
N ARG A 76 23.42 -2.30 6.48
CA ARG A 76 24.16 -3.32 7.23
C ARG A 76 23.62 -3.47 8.64
N MET A 77 23.31 -2.37 9.35
CA MET A 77 22.72 -2.47 10.69
C MET A 77 21.32 -3.08 10.65
N ARG A 78 20.51 -2.74 9.64
CA ARG A 78 19.21 -3.36 9.42
C ARG A 78 19.32 -4.86 9.17
N ALA A 79 20.29 -5.28 8.37
CA ALA A 79 20.53 -6.69 8.10
C ALA A 79 20.91 -7.50 9.37
N LEU A 80 21.52 -6.85 10.37
CA LEU A 80 21.86 -7.48 11.65
C LEU A 80 20.65 -7.69 12.56
N ASP A 81 19.63 -6.83 12.46
CA ASP A 81 18.39 -6.92 13.25
C ASP A 81 17.44 -8.00 12.72
N VAL A 82 17.51 -8.31 11.42
CA VAL A 82 16.66 -9.34 10.81
C VAL A 82 17.10 -10.74 11.27
N SER A 83 16.21 -11.45 11.98
CA SER A 83 16.46 -12.84 12.38
C SER A 83 16.53 -13.78 11.17
N ALA A 84 17.30 -14.87 11.31
CA ALA A 84 17.48 -15.87 10.25
C ALA A 84 16.13 -16.43 9.74
N ASP A 85 15.21 -16.75 10.66
CA ASP A 85 13.87 -17.25 10.30
C ASP A 85 13.06 -16.27 9.44
N ILE A 86 13.18 -14.96 9.71
CA ILE A 86 12.49 -13.91 8.95
C ILE A 86 13.14 -13.76 7.58
N ALA A 87 14.48 -13.80 7.51
CA ALA A 87 15.23 -13.76 6.26
C ALA A 87 14.86 -14.95 5.36
N ASP A 88 14.85 -16.18 5.89
CA ASP A 88 14.49 -17.40 5.17
C ASP A 88 13.04 -17.35 4.67
N ARG A 89 12.11 -16.85 5.51
CA ARG A 89 10.71 -16.70 5.11
C ARG A 89 10.56 -15.68 3.99
N LEU A 90 11.29 -14.57 4.05
CA LEU A 90 11.27 -13.53 3.01
C LEU A 90 11.85 -14.07 1.70
N GLU A 91 12.95 -14.80 1.77
CA GLU A 91 13.58 -15.43 0.62
C GLU A 91 12.65 -16.46 -0.03
N ASN A 92 12.08 -17.38 0.76
CA ASN A 92 11.12 -18.38 0.27
C ASN A 92 9.90 -17.73 -0.38
N ARG A 93 9.41 -16.61 0.17
CA ARG A 93 8.32 -15.84 -0.45
C ARG A 93 8.73 -15.23 -1.79
N ARG A 94 9.97 -14.72 -1.91
CA ARG A 94 10.51 -14.20 -3.18
C ARG A 94 10.64 -15.32 -4.21
N ARG A 95 11.24 -16.45 -3.82
CA ARG A 95 11.41 -17.65 -4.67
C ARG A 95 10.07 -18.16 -5.21
N LYS A 96 9.02 -18.22 -4.37
CA LYS A 96 7.66 -18.63 -4.79
C LYS A 96 6.99 -17.67 -5.80
N LYS A 97 7.41 -16.41 -5.86
CA LYS A 97 6.88 -15.40 -6.81
C LYS A 97 7.65 -15.39 -8.14
N CYS A 98 8.77 -16.09 -8.24
CA CYS A 98 9.49 -16.25 -9.50
C CYS A 98 8.68 -17.17 -10.41
N ASN A 99 8.40 -16.73 -11.65
CA ASN A 99 7.84 -17.60 -12.69
C ASN A 99 8.95 -18.52 -13.18
N THR A 100 9.23 -19.57 -12.41
CA THR A 100 10.23 -20.59 -12.74
C THR A 100 9.79 -21.38 -13.97
N ASP A 101 10.74 -21.73 -14.83
CA ASP A 101 10.46 -22.56 -15.99
C ASP A 101 10.15 -23.99 -15.52
N GLU A 102 8.96 -24.49 -15.82
CA GLU A 102 8.48 -25.82 -15.43
C GLU A 102 8.83 -26.88 -16.50
N GLY A 103 9.48 -26.46 -17.59
CA GLY A 103 9.79 -27.29 -18.74
C GLY A 103 8.73 -27.18 -19.84
N PHE A 104 8.94 -27.95 -20.91
CA PHE A 104 8.02 -27.97 -22.05
C PHE A 104 6.77 -28.80 -21.75
N SER A 105 5.60 -28.16 -21.77
CA SER A 105 4.29 -28.83 -21.62
C SER A 105 3.64 -29.09 -23.00
N THR A 106 3.25 -28.02 -23.69
CA THR A 106 2.67 -28.02 -25.04
C THR A 106 3.17 -26.79 -25.81
N TYR A 107 3.15 -26.87 -27.14
CA TYR A 107 3.51 -25.71 -27.99
C TYR A 107 2.63 -24.50 -27.73
N ALA A 108 1.35 -24.69 -27.43
CA ALA A 108 0.43 -23.61 -27.10
C ALA A 108 0.83 -22.89 -25.81
N ASP A 109 1.12 -23.64 -24.75
CA ASP A 109 1.51 -23.08 -23.46
C ASP A 109 2.90 -22.40 -23.53
N ALA A 110 3.86 -23.02 -24.23
CA ALA A 110 5.16 -22.40 -24.50
C ALA A 110 5.02 -21.07 -25.28
N SER A 111 4.14 -21.04 -26.29
CA SER A 111 3.86 -19.82 -27.06
C SER A 111 3.17 -18.76 -26.21
N HIS A 112 2.23 -19.16 -25.36
CA HIS A 112 1.52 -18.27 -24.44
C HIS A 112 2.47 -17.67 -23.39
N ARG A 113 3.37 -18.47 -22.79
CA ARG A 113 4.40 -17.98 -21.87
C ARG A 113 5.35 -16.99 -22.56
N LYS A 114 5.78 -17.28 -23.80
CA LYS A 114 6.59 -16.35 -24.61
C LYS A 114 5.83 -15.05 -24.84
N TYR A 115 4.55 -15.12 -25.24
CA TYR A 115 3.69 -13.95 -25.43
C TYR A 115 3.56 -13.10 -24.16
N LEU A 116 3.22 -13.70 -23.01
CA LEU A 116 3.12 -12.99 -21.73
C LEU A 116 4.43 -12.31 -21.31
N LYS A 117 5.57 -12.94 -21.57
CA LYS A 117 6.88 -12.34 -21.33
C LYS A 117 7.10 -11.10 -22.20
N MET A 118 6.78 -11.20 -23.50
CA MET A 118 6.92 -10.10 -24.45
C MET A 118 6.00 -8.92 -24.10
N THR A 119 4.73 -9.18 -23.79
CA THR A 119 3.78 -8.12 -23.42
C THR A 119 4.18 -7.37 -22.16
N LYS A 120 4.79 -8.06 -21.19
CA LYS A 120 5.33 -7.43 -19.97
C LYS A 120 6.56 -6.55 -20.23
N GLN A 121 7.35 -6.84 -21.26
CA GLN A 121 8.54 -6.06 -21.62
C GLN A 121 8.20 -4.80 -22.42
N ILE A 122 7.11 -4.82 -23.17
CA ILE A 122 6.67 -3.68 -23.98
C ILE A 122 6.24 -2.53 -23.06
N LYS A 123 6.91 -1.38 -23.22
CA LYS A 123 6.56 -0.13 -22.54
C LYS A 123 5.95 0.83 -23.56
N PRO A 124 4.63 1.11 -23.50
CA PRO A 124 3.99 2.07 -24.38
C PRO A 124 4.49 3.49 -24.13
N ASP A 125 4.68 4.26 -25.19
CA ASP A 125 4.87 5.70 -25.09
C ASP A 125 3.50 6.39 -25.03
N LEU A 126 3.16 6.92 -23.85
CA LEU A 126 1.87 7.54 -23.61
C LEU A 126 1.71 8.87 -24.34
N VAL A 127 2.80 9.56 -24.67
CA VAL A 127 2.74 10.88 -25.33
C VAL A 127 2.37 10.72 -26.80
N THR A 128 3.03 9.80 -27.51
CA THR A 128 2.65 9.47 -28.90
C THR A 128 1.25 8.88 -28.97
N TYR A 129 0.89 8.01 -28.02
CA TYR A 129 -0.47 7.47 -27.93
C TYR A 129 -1.54 8.57 -27.77
N GLN A 130 -1.34 9.55 -26.88
CA GLN A 130 -2.30 10.65 -26.70
C GLN A 130 -2.45 11.50 -27.98
N LYS A 131 -1.35 11.83 -28.65
CA LYS A 131 -1.37 12.57 -29.93
C LYS A 131 -2.12 11.81 -31.02
N GLU A 132 -1.94 10.50 -31.10
CA GLU A 132 -2.67 9.65 -32.06
C GLU A 132 -4.15 9.54 -31.72
N LYS A 133 -4.48 9.41 -30.43
CA LYS A 133 -5.85 9.38 -29.94
C LYS A 133 -6.60 10.66 -30.27
N GLU A 134 -5.97 11.82 -30.11
CA GLU A 134 -6.56 13.11 -30.48
C GLU A 134 -6.82 13.23 -31.99
N LYS A 135 -5.91 12.70 -32.83
CA LYS A 135 -6.08 12.69 -34.29
C LYS A 135 -7.22 11.79 -34.75
N LEU A 136 -7.38 10.63 -34.10
CA LEU A 136 -8.39 9.63 -34.47
C LEU A 136 -9.77 9.94 -33.87
N GLY A 137 -9.84 10.67 -32.75
CA GLY A 137 -11.10 11.03 -32.10
C GLY A 137 -11.92 9.80 -31.73
N GLU A 138 -13.15 9.70 -32.24
CA GLU A 138 -14.06 8.59 -31.98
C GLU A 138 -13.59 7.26 -32.64
N LEU A 139 -12.84 7.34 -33.74
CA LEU A 139 -12.24 6.17 -34.40
C LEU A 139 -11.12 5.52 -33.57
N ALA A 140 -10.68 6.15 -32.47
CA ALA A 140 -9.70 5.57 -31.57
C ALA A 140 -10.22 4.31 -30.82
N TYR A 141 -11.54 4.10 -30.79
CA TYR A 141 -12.18 2.92 -30.21
C TYR A 141 -12.97 2.14 -31.27
N PRO A 142 -12.27 1.47 -32.20
CA PRO A 142 -12.91 0.76 -33.29
C PRO A 142 -13.66 -0.48 -32.81
N THR A 143 -14.82 -0.75 -33.43
CA THR A 143 -15.51 -2.05 -33.35
C THR A 143 -15.23 -2.87 -34.61
N ALA A 144 -15.59 -4.15 -34.63
CA ALA A 144 -15.33 -5.05 -35.76
C ALA A 144 -15.81 -4.52 -37.12
N ASP A 145 -16.85 -3.67 -37.11
CA ASP A 145 -17.50 -3.12 -38.32
C ASP A 145 -17.02 -1.71 -38.69
N THR A 146 -16.06 -1.12 -37.96
CA THR A 146 -15.56 0.24 -38.28
C THR A 146 -14.71 0.25 -39.55
N ILE A 147 -15.09 1.12 -40.50
CA ILE A 147 -14.44 1.27 -41.81
C ILE A 147 -13.43 2.43 -41.76
N GLY A 148 -12.24 2.25 -42.36
CA GLY A 148 -11.25 3.33 -42.56
C GLY A 148 -9.99 3.26 -41.69
N LEU A 149 -9.81 2.22 -40.86
CA LEU A 149 -8.61 2.05 -40.02
C LEU A 149 -7.45 1.33 -40.74
N THR A 150 -7.70 0.72 -41.89
CA THR A 150 -6.75 -0.16 -42.61
C THR A 150 -5.59 0.58 -43.28
N ASP A 151 -5.72 1.88 -43.54
CA ASP A 151 -4.77 2.61 -44.38
C ASP A 151 -3.64 3.30 -43.58
N ARG A 152 -3.42 2.88 -42.34
CA ARG A 152 -2.40 3.45 -41.45
C ARG A 152 -1.00 3.08 -41.90
N LYS A 153 -0.15 4.10 -42.10
CA LYS A 153 1.30 3.92 -42.28
C LYS A 153 2.03 4.23 -40.98
N ASP A 154 2.73 3.23 -40.44
CA ASP A 154 3.57 3.40 -39.26
C ASP A 154 4.86 4.17 -39.60
N THR A 155 5.46 4.78 -38.58
CA THR A 155 6.72 5.49 -38.76
C THR A 155 7.87 4.50 -39.00
N PRO A 156 8.89 4.86 -39.81
CA PRO A 156 10.04 3.99 -40.06
C PRO A 156 10.75 3.56 -38.76
N GLU A 157 10.84 4.46 -37.79
CA GLU A 157 11.43 4.17 -36.47
C GLU A 157 10.67 3.07 -35.70
N ALA A 158 9.34 3.06 -35.77
CA ALA A 158 8.53 2.03 -35.13
C ALA A 158 8.79 0.64 -35.75
N VAL A 159 8.97 0.60 -37.07
CA VAL A 159 9.31 -0.61 -37.82
C VAL A 159 10.72 -1.10 -37.45
N GLU A 160 11.70 -0.21 -37.34
CA GLU A 160 13.06 -0.56 -36.90
C GLU A 160 13.08 -1.11 -35.46
N ARG A 161 12.30 -0.50 -34.55
CA ARG A 161 12.17 -0.99 -33.17
C ARG A 161 11.57 -2.40 -33.14
N LEU A 162 10.54 -2.65 -33.95
CA LEU A 162 9.95 -3.98 -34.08
C LEU A 162 10.96 -4.99 -34.65
N ALA A 163 11.70 -4.61 -35.69
CA ALA A 163 12.72 -5.47 -36.30
C ALA A 163 13.81 -5.86 -35.30
N LYS A 164 14.31 -4.89 -34.50
CA LYS A 164 15.25 -5.15 -33.41
C LYS A 164 14.67 -6.13 -32.39
N GLN A 165 13.42 -5.94 -31.98
CA GLN A 165 12.75 -6.83 -31.03
C GLN A 165 12.56 -8.25 -31.58
N ILE A 166 12.34 -8.42 -32.88
CA ILE A 166 12.25 -9.75 -33.52
C ILE A 166 13.62 -10.43 -33.57
N ILE A 167 14.69 -9.68 -33.88
CA ILE A 167 16.06 -10.20 -33.88
C ILE A 167 16.46 -10.66 -32.47
N GLU A 168 16.08 -9.90 -31.43
CA GLU A 168 16.32 -10.28 -30.02
C GLU A 168 15.53 -11.53 -29.57
N GLN A 169 14.47 -11.92 -30.30
CA GLN A 169 13.67 -13.11 -30.00
C GLN A 169 14.20 -14.41 -30.61
N GLY A 170 15.05 -14.30 -31.64
CA GLY A 170 15.66 -15.42 -32.36
C GLY A 170 16.94 -15.86 -31.67
#